data_AF-W7DDG4-F1
#
_entry.id   AF-W7DDG4-F1
#
_cell.length_a   1.000
_cell.length_b   1.000
_cell.length_c   1.000
_cell.angle_alpha   90.00
_cell.angle_beta   90.00
_cell.angle_gamma   90.00
#
_symmetry.space_group_name_H-M   'P 1'
#
loop_
_entity.id
_entity.type
_entity.pdbx_description
1 polymer ?
#
loop_
_entity_poly.entity_id
_entity_poly.type
_entity_poly.pdbx_seq_one_letter_code
_entity_poly.pdbx_strand_id
1 'polypeptide(L)'
;MVVSILKKADKKLKKLLELTSYLCNSKKSSIRAISLSLNRSRSSIQNDIQEIKQILPSSWTLQVDPYSGVELIKPFNQTENDLIAFFVQKSLVFQLVFAPFRNQFSTIAEASDALFVSKKALYDLISQLNMALETHKLVFDKKKSYYHRKRRSCTKFLLMFTNLLR
;
A
#
# COMPACT_ATOMS: atom_id res chain seq x y z
N MET A 1 12.14 -4.03 1.29
CA MET A 1 12.68 -2.72 0.86
C MET A 1 11.64 -1.87 0.11
N VAL A 2 10.97 -2.38 -0.93
CA VAL A 2 9.95 -1.62 -1.66
C VAL A 2 8.71 -1.33 -0.81
N VAL A 3 8.13 -2.37 -0.19
CA VAL A 3 6.96 -2.21 0.69
C VAL A 3 7.23 -1.21 1.82
N SER A 4 8.45 -1.18 2.37
CA SER A 4 8.82 -0.20 3.42
C SER A 4 8.86 1.24 2.91
N ILE A 5 9.20 1.47 1.64
CA ILE A 5 9.14 2.81 1.03
C ILE A 5 7.68 3.22 0.84
N LEU A 6 6.85 2.33 0.30
CA LEU A 6 5.43 2.59 0.08
C LEU A 6 4.68 2.83 1.40
N LYS A 7 4.98 2.06 2.45
CA LYS A 7 4.46 2.27 3.82
C LYS A 7 4.84 3.65 4.39
N LYS A 8 6.01 4.19 4.04
CA LYS A 8 6.42 5.53 4.49
C LYS A 8 5.69 6.64 3.72
N ALA A 9 5.46 6.43 2.42
CA ALA A 9 4.85 7.39 1.52
C ALA A 9 3.32 7.42 1.59
N ASP A 10 2.68 6.31 1.96
CA ASP A 10 1.23 6.19 2.07
C ASP A 10 0.83 5.65 3.45
N LYS A 11 0.39 6.57 4.31
CA LYS A 11 -0.07 6.25 5.67
C LYS A 11 -1.28 5.33 5.68
N LYS A 12 -2.15 5.41 4.67
CA LYS A 12 -3.35 4.59 4.57
C LYS A 12 -2.96 3.15 4.22
N LEU A 13 -2.13 2.97 3.20
CA LEU A 13 -1.55 1.67 2.86
C LEU A 13 -0.82 1.04 4.06
N LYS A 14 -0.01 1.84 4.78
CA LYS A 14 0.70 1.36 5.97
C LYS A 14 -0.25 0.74 7.00
N LYS A 15 -1.30 1.49 7.37
CA LYS A 15 -2.32 1.07 8.34
C LYS A 15 -3.00 -0.23 7.93
N LEU A 16 -3.41 -0.33 6.66
CA LEU A 16 -4.03 -1.54 6.11
C LEU A 16 -3.09 -2.74 6.21
N LEU A 17 -1.84 -2.60 5.76
CA LEU A 17 -0.84 -3.68 5.78
C LEU A 17 -0.47 -4.12 7.20
N GLU A 18 -0.41 -3.20 8.16
CA GLU A 18 -0.16 -3.55 9.57
C GLU A 18 -1.30 -4.37 10.16
N LEU A 19 -2.55 -4.00 9.85
CA LEU A 19 -3.72 -4.72 10.32
C LEU A 19 -3.84 -6.11 9.67
N THR A 20 -3.65 -6.23 8.35
CA THR A 20 -3.71 -7.54 7.69
C THR A 20 -2.57 -8.45 8.09
N SER A 21 -1.36 -7.91 8.29
CA SER A 21 -0.23 -8.69 8.79
C SER A 21 -0.50 -9.20 10.22
N TYR A 22 -1.08 -8.36 11.08
CA TYR A 22 -1.54 -8.80 12.40
C TYR A 22 -2.56 -9.94 12.27
N LEU A 23 -3.62 -9.75 11.47
CA LEU A 23 -4.70 -10.72 11.34
C LEU A 23 -4.26 -12.05 10.69
N CYS A 24 -3.27 -12.03 9.79
CA CYS A 24 -2.71 -13.26 9.21
C CYS A 24 -1.94 -14.11 10.23
N ASN A 25 -1.34 -13.47 11.24
CA ASN A 25 -0.45 -14.10 12.20
C ASN A 25 -1.10 -14.28 13.59
N SER A 26 -2.30 -13.74 13.79
CA SER A 26 -3.06 -13.86 15.02
C SER A 26 -4.20 -14.87 14.88
N LYS A 27 -4.54 -15.58 15.96
CA LYS A 27 -5.86 -16.22 16.07
C LYS A 27 -6.96 -15.16 16.12
N LYS A 28 -8.21 -15.58 15.96
CA LYS A 28 -9.39 -14.74 16.16
C LYS A 28 -9.24 -13.83 17.40
N SER A 29 -9.34 -12.52 17.20
CA SER A 29 -8.96 -11.50 18.18
C SER A 29 -10.01 -10.41 18.32
N SER A 30 -10.25 -9.94 19.55
CA SER A 30 -11.18 -8.82 19.79
C SER A 30 -10.64 -7.49 19.26
N ILE A 31 -11.52 -6.55 18.92
CA ILE A 31 -11.13 -5.18 18.52
C ILE A 31 -10.25 -4.51 19.59
N ARG A 32 -10.52 -4.78 20.88
CA ARG A 32 -9.72 -4.27 21.98
C ARG A 32 -8.29 -4.83 21.95
N ALA A 33 -8.13 -6.13 21.72
CA ALA A 33 -6.82 -6.76 21.63
C ALA A 33 -6.02 -6.20 20.45
N ILE A 34 -6.65 -6.12 19.26
CA ILE A 34 -6.04 -5.55 18.06
C ILE A 34 -5.61 -4.10 18.29
N SER A 35 -6.48 -3.29 18.89
CA SER A 35 -6.24 -1.88 19.23
C SER A 35 -5.01 -1.70 20.13
N LEU A 36 -4.86 -2.57 21.13
CA LEU A 36 -3.70 -2.56 22.02
C LEU A 36 -2.43 -3.01 21.29
N SER A 37 -2.49 -4.10 20.52
CA SER A 37 -1.33 -4.63 19.80
C SER A 37 -0.80 -3.67 18.73
N LEU A 38 -1.68 -2.94 18.04
CA LEU A 38 -1.30 -1.98 17.00
C LEU A 38 -1.12 -0.55 17.53
N ASN A 39 -1.36 -0.31 18.81
CA ASN A 39 -1.37 1.02 19.44
C ASN A 39 -2.23 2.05 18.67
N ARG A 40 -3.47 1.67 18.36
CA ARG A 40 -4.43 2.48 17.60
C ARG A 40 -5.79 2.48 18.28
N SER A 41 -6.59 3.53 18.11
CA SER A 41 -7.94 3.58 18.70
C SER A 41 -8.85 2.48 18.14
N ARG A 42 -9.81 2.01 18.96
CA ARG A 42 -10.80 1.01 18.54
C ARG A 42 -11.61 1.46 17.33
N SER A 43 -11.99 2.75 17.28
CA SER A 43 -12.70 3.34 16.15
C SER A 43 -11.87 3.30 14.86
N SER A 44 -10.55 3.54 14.96
CA SER A 44 -9.68 3.43 13.80
C SER A 44 -9.53 1.98 13.34
N ILE A 45 -9.45 1.01 14.24
CA ILE A 45 -9.42 -0.42 13.89
C ILE A 45 -10.73 -0.84 13.21
N GLN A 46 -11.87 -0.40 13.73
CA GLN A 46 -13.19 -0.69 13.12
C GLN A 46 -13.29 -0.13 11.70
N ASN A 47 -12.87 1.12 11.48
CA ASN A 47 -12.88 1.72 10.15
C ASN A 47 -11.98 0.95 9.17
N ASP A 48 -10.77 0.60 9.60
CA ASP A 48 -9.85 -0.18 8.79
C ASP A 48 -10.41 -1.59 8.48
N ILE A 49 -11.07 -2.26 9.44
CA ILE A 49 -11.74 -3.55 9.23
C ILE A 49 -12.83 -3.43 8.17
N GLN A 50 -13.68 -2.39 8.25
CA GLN A 50 -14.73 -2.17 7.26
C GLN A 50 -14.16 -1.90 5.88
N GLU A 51 -13.10 -1.08 5.81
CA GLU A 51 -12.41 -0.84 4.56
C GLU A 51 -11.83 -2.13 3.97
N ILE A 52 -11.09 -2.90 4.76
CA ILE A 52 -10.50 -4.19 4.34
C ILE A 52 -11.59 -5.11 3.80
N LYS A 53 -12.73 -5.22 4.49
CA LYS A 53 -13.87 -6.05 4.07
C LYS A 53 -14.40 -5.65 2.69
N GLN A 54 -14.41 -4.37 2.36
CA GLN A 54 -14.92 -3.86 1.06
C GLN A 54 -13.96 -4.13 -0.10
N ILE A 55 -12.66 -4.13 0.16
CA ILE A 55 -11.65 -4.18 -0.90
C ILE A 55 -10.94 -5.53 -1.03
N LEU A 56 -11.17 -6.46 -0.08
CA LEU A 56 -10.54 -7.78 0.02
C LEU A 56 -10.68 -8.58 -1.30
N PRO A 57 -9.69 -9.40 -1.70
CA PRO A 57 -9.89 -10.35 -2.79
C PRO A 57 -11.00 -11.33 -2.44
N SER A 58 -11.79 -11.77 -3.43
CA SER A 58 -12.90 -12.71 -3.25
C SER A 58 -12.47 -14.07 -2.67
N SER A 59 -11.21 -14.45 -2.83
CA SER A 59 -10.66 -15.68 -2.25
C SER A 59 -10.50 -15.60 -0.73
N TRP A 60 -10.30 -14.40 -0.17
CA TRP A 60 -10.11 -14.19 1.26
C TRP A 60 -11.45 -13.86 1.92
N THR A 61 -11.58 -14.18 3.21
CA THR A 61 -12.78 -13.83 3.98
C THR A 61 -12.40 -13.17 5.29
N LEU A 62 -12.98 -12.01 5.58
CA LEU A 62 -12.85 -11.34 6.88
C LEU A 62 -14.12 -11.57 7.69
N GLN A 63 -14.03 -12.40 8.72
CA GLN A 63 -15.11 -12.63 9.67
C GLN A 63 -15.02 -11.62 10.81
N VAL A 64 -16.14 -10.97 11.11
CA VAL A 64 -16.26 -10.00 12.20
C VAL A 64 -17.49 -10.39 12.99
N ASP A 65 -17.27 -10.83 14.22
CA ASP A 65 -18.32 -11.17 15.17
C ASP A 65 -18.18 -10.28 16.42
N PRO A 66 -19.25 -9.63 16.90
CA PRO A 66 -19.19 -8.71 18.04
C PRO A 66 -18.69 -9.38 19.33
N TYR A 67 -18.94 -10.68 19.49
CA TYR A 67 -18.68 -11.43 20.72
C TYR A 67 -17.36 -12.22 20.66
N SER A 68 -17.07 -12.82 19.51
CA SER A 68 -15.91 -13.69 19.29
C SER A 68 -14.74 -12.98 18.61
N GLY A 69 -14.95 -11.81 17.99
CA GLY A 69 -13.89 -10.97 17.47
C GLY A 69 -13.71 -11.05 15.95
N VAL A 70 -12.49 -10.76 15.51
CA VAL A 70 -12.13 -10.58 14.10
C VAL A 70 -11.13 -11.66 13.70
N GLU A 71 -11.38 -12.29 12.56
CA GLU A 71 -10.53 -13.33 11.99
C GLU A 71 -10.42 -13.16 10.47
N LEU A 72 -9.20 -13.32 9.95
CA LEU A 72 -8.94 -13.32 8.53
C LEU A 72 -8.70 -14.75 8.06
N ILE A 73 -9.63 -15.25 7.27
CA ILE A 73 -9.58 -16.60 6.70
C ILE A 73 -8.80 -16.54 5.39
N LYS A 74 -7.68 -17.25 5.41
CA LYS A 74 -6.71 -17.34 4.33
C LYS A 74 -7.03 -18.52 3.40
N PRO A 75 -6.97 -18.34 2.06
CA PRO A 75 -7.08 -19.44 1.11
C PRO A 75 -5.90 -20.42 1.25
N PHE A 76 -6.16 -21.71 1.01
CA PHE A 76 -5.13 -22.75 1.12
C PHE A 76 -3.92 -22.53 0.20
N ASN A 77 -4.14 -21.94 -0.98
CA ASN A 77 -3.14 -21.74 -2.03
C ASN A 77 -2.53 -20.33 -2.07
N GLN A 78 -2.79 -19.48 -1.08
CA GLN A 78 -2.25 -18.12 -1.04
C GLN A 78 -1.39 -17.93 0.22
N THR A 79 -0.70 -16.81 0.30
CA THR A 79 0.23 -16.42 1.37
C THR A 79 -0.10 -15.00 1.85
N GLU A 80 0.43 -14.61 3.02
CA GLU A 80 0.34 -13.21 3.47
C GLU A 80 0.92 -12.26 2.41
N ASN A 81 1.99 -12.68 1.72
CA ASN A 81 2.62 -11.89 0.67
C ASN A 81 1.69 -11.63 -0.53
N ASP A 82 0.86 -12.60 -0.91
CA ASP A 82 -0.12 -12.42 -1.98
C ASP A 82 -1.13 -11.32 -1.63
N LEU A 83 -1.58 -11.31 -0.37
CA LEU A 83 -2.49 -10.29 0.13
C LEU A 83 -1.80 -8.92 0.24
N ILE A 84 -0.56 -8.87 0.71
CA ILE A 84 0.25 -7.64 0.74
C ILE A 84 0.41 -7.09 -0.68
N ALA A 85 0.77 -7.94 -1.65
CA ALA A 85 0.93 -7.57 -3.04
C ALA A 85 -0.37 -6.99 -3.62
N PHE A 86 -1.51 -7.61 -3.32
CA PHE A 86 -2.82 -7.11 -3.71
C PHE A 86 -3.10 -5.69 -3.19
N PHE A 87 -2.90 -5.43 -1.89
CA PHE A 87 -3.11 -4.09 -1.33
C PHE A 87 -2.13 -3.06 -1.89
N VAL A 88 -0.87 -3.45 -2.07
CA VAL A 88 0.14 -2.59 -2.66
C VAL A 88 -0.25 -2.20 -4.09
N GLN A 89 -0.64 -3.16 -4.93
CA GLN A 89 -1.02 -2.91 -6.32
C GLN A 89 -2.22 -1.95 -6.45
N LYS A 90 -3.17 -2.02 -5.52
CA LYS A 90 -4.33 -1.12 -5.47
C LYS A 90 -4.03 0.27 -4.90
N SER A 91 -2.88 0.47 -4.25
CA SER A 91 -2.55 1.75 -3.63
C SER A 91 -2.24 2.84 -4.66
N LEU A 92 -2.66 4.07 -4.35
CA LEU A 92 -2.39 5.23 -5.19
C LEU A 92 -0.89 5.48 -5.35
N VAL A 93 -0.13 5.30 -4.26
CA VAL A 93 1.34 5.45 -4.30
C VAL A 93 1.99 4.47 -5.26
N PHE A 94 1.51 3.23 -5.32
CA PHE A 94 2.02 2.25 -6.26
C PHE A 94 1.66 2.63 -7.69
N GLN A 95 0.41 3.00 -7.96
CA GLN A 95 -0.02 3.41 -9.30
C GLN A 95 0.78 4.62 -9.81
N LEU A 96 1.00 5.61 -8.95
CA LEU A 96 1.85 6.77 -9.24
C LEU A 96 3.31 6.37 -9.55
N VAL A 97 3.90 5.50 -8.71
CA VAL A 97 5.28 5.01 -8.88
C VAL A 97 5.43 4.21 -10.18
N PHE A 98 4.40 3.45 -10.56
CA PHE A 98 4.48 2.50 -11.65
C PHE A 98 4.08 3.09 -13.01
N ALA A 99 3.27 4.14 -13.02
CA ALA A 99 2.77 4.75 -14.24
C ALA A 99 3.83 5.22 -15.26
N PRO A 100 4.99 5.77 -14.85
CA PRO A 100 6.07 6.11 -15.79
C PRO A 100 6.58 4.90 -16.59
N PHE A 101 6.48 3.70 -16.02
CA PHE A 101 6.95 2.47 -16.64
C PHE A 101 5.90 1.80 -17.53
N ARG A 102 4.62 2.16 -17.35
CA ARG A 102 3.51 1.70 -18.20
C ARG A 102 3.20 2.67 -19.32
N ASN A 103 3.95 3.76 -19.45
CA ASN A 103 3.64 4.90 -20.33
C ASN A 103 2.19 5.39 -20.13
N GLN A 104 1.68 5.32 -18.90
CA GLN A 104 0.27 5.65 -18.61
C GLN A 104 0.01 7.15 -18.60
N PHE A 105 1.00 7.95 -18.23
CA PHE A 105 0.93 9.41 -18.27
C PHE A 105 2.32 10.04 -18.21
N SER A 106 2.47 11.17 -18.90
CA SER A 106 3.72 11.94 -19.04
C SER A 106 3.77 13.17 -18.13
N THR A 107 2.63 13.60 -17.60
CA THR A 107 2.51 14.79 -16.74
C THR A 107 1.68 14.51 -15.49
N ILE A 108 1.84 15.36 -14.45
CA ILE A 108 1.01 15.29 -13.24
C ILE A 108 -0.45 15.64 -13.53
N ALA A 109 -0.72 16.43 -14.57
CA ALA A 109 -2.08 16.70 -15.00
C ALA A 109 -2.75 15.42 -15.52
N GLU A 110 -2.10 14.71 -16.45
CA GLU A 110 -2.58 13.41 -16.93
C GLU A 110 -2.70 12.38 -15.80
N ALA A 111 -1.75 12.36 -14.85
CA ALA A 111 -1.83 11.51 -13.67
C ALA A 111 -3.04 11.81 -12.79
N SER A 112 -3.37 13.10 -12.62
CA SER A 112 -4.52 13.57 -11.85
C SER A 112 -5.82 13.06 -12.45
N ASP A 113 -5.93 13.16 -13.77
CA ASP A 113 -7.12 12.75 -14.52
C ASP A 113 -7.24 11.22 -14.54
N ALA A 114 -6.14 10.50 -14.83
CA ALA A 114 -6.14 9.05 -14.91
C ALA A 114 -6.38 8.35 -13.56
N LEU A 115 -5.88 8.92 -12.46
CA LEU A 115 -6.03 8.37 -11.11
C LEU A 115 -7.27 8.90 -10.39
N PHE A 116 -8.01 9.85 -10.98
CA PHE A 116 -9.15 10.53 -10.35
C PHE A 116 -8.79 11.18 -9.00
N VAL A 117 -7.60 11.77 -8.91
CA VAL A 117 -7.08 12.42 -7.69
C VAL A 117 -6.70 13.85 -8.00
N SER A 118 -6.93 14.79 -7.08
CA SER A 118 -6.53 16.19 -7.28
C SER A 118 -5.01 16.34 -7.45
N LYS A 119 -4.58 17.27 -8.31
CA LYS A 119 -3.16 17.60 -8.51
C LYS A 119 -2.45 17.89 -7.19
N LYS A 120 -3.11 18.60 -6.25
CA LYS A 120 -2.57 18.90 -4.92
C LYS A 120 -2.26 17.63 -4.13
N ALA A 121 -3.21 16.70 -4.05
CA ALA A 121 -3.00 15.44 -3.35
C ALA A 121 -1.89 14.59 -3.99
N LEU A 122 -1.77 14.62 -5.33
CA LEU A 122 -0.63 13.97 -6.01
C LEU A 122 0.71 14.64 -5.68
N TYR A 123 0.78 15.97 -5.63
CA TYR A 123 2.00 16.67 -5.23
C TYR A 123 2.42 16.36 -3.79
N ASP A 124 1.46 16.30 -2.87
CA ASP A 124 1.70 15.94 -1.47
C ASP A 124 2.21 14.49 -1.37
N LEU A 125 1.60 13.58 -2.12
CA LEU A 125 2.03 12.17 -2.20
C LEU A 125 3.44 12.04 -2.78
N ILE A 126 3.77 12.77 -3.85
CA ILE A 126 5.12 12.80 -4.43
C ILE A 126 6.13 13.35 -3.44
N SER A 127 5.76 14.37 -2.66
CA SER A 127 6.63 14.92 -1.62
C SER A 127 6.95 13.86 -0.56
N GLN A 128 5.94 13.14 -0.08
CA GLN A 128 6.11 12.03 0.87
C GLN A 128 6.93 10.88 0.28
N LEU A 129 6.69 10.54 -0.98
CA LEU A 129 7.48 9.55 -1.71
C LEU A 129 8.94 9.96 -1.82
N ASN A 130 9.25 11.22 -2.15
CA ASN A 130 10.62 11.71 -2.26
C ASN A 130 11.36 11.68 -0.93
N MET A 131 10.70 12.04 0.18
CA MET A 131 11.27 11.86 1.52
C MET A 131 11.57 10.39 1.83
N ALA A 132 10.68 9.47 1.45
CA ALA A 132 10.92 8.04 1.63
C ALA A 132 12.06 7.52 0.75
N LEU A 133 12.20 8.04 -0.47
CA LEU A 133 13.21 7.66 -1.46
C LEU A 133 14.60 8.29 -1.22
N GLU A 134 14.69 9.37 -0.45
CA GLU A 134 15.95 10.06 -0.15
C GLU A 134 16.99 9.11 0.48
N THR A 135 16.52 8.26 1.41
CA THR A 135 17.34 7.19 2.03
C THR A 135 17.94 6.21 1.01
N HIS A 136 17.33 6.10 -0.16
CA HIS A 136 17.76 5.25 -1.27
C HIS A 136 18.39 6.04 -2.42
N LYS A 137 18.68 7.34 -2.22
CA LYS A 137 19.32 8.19 -3.21
C LYS A 137 18.48 8.29 -4.51
N LEU A 138 17.15 8.19 -4.43
CA LEU A 138 16.23 8.28 -5.56
C LEU A 138 15.33 9.52 -5.42
N VAL A 139 14.94 10.10 -6.56
CA VAL A 139 14.00 11.23 -6.62
C VAL A 139 13.02 11.01 -7.78
N PHE A 140 11.74 11.16 -7.49
CA PHE A 140 10.65 11.24 -8.46
C PHE A 140 10.52 12.69 -8.95
N ASP A 141 10.74 12.89 -10.25
CA ASP A 141 10.65 14.20 -10.89
C ASP A 141 9.18 14.56 -11.16
N LYS A 142 8.74 15.66 -10.57
CA LYS A 142 7.38 16.20 -10.68
C LYS A 142 7.05 16.70 -12.08
N LYS A 143 8.02 17.15 -12.87
CA LYS A 143 7.76 17.82 -14.16
C LYS A 143 7.60 16.84 -15.31
N LYS A 144 8.31 15.72 -15.27
CA LYS A 144 8.40 14.77 -16.37
C LYS A 144 7.92 13.37 -15.99
N SER A 145 7.33 13.23 -14.81
CA SER A 145 6.80 11.97 -14.28
C SER A 145 7.79 10.82 -14.46
N TYR A 146 9.07 11.02 -14.13
CA TYR A 146 10.08 9.96 -14.21
C TYR A 146 11.03 10.00 -13.01
N TYR A 147 11.76 8.90 -12.80
CA TYR A 147 12.83 8.84 -11.81
C TYR A 147 14.14 9.43 -12.35
N HIS A 148 14.72 10.40 -11.65
CA HIS A 148 15.99 11.02 -12.07
C HIS A 148 17.17 10.52 -11.23
N ARG A 149 18.01 9.59 -11.76
CA ARG A 149 19.43 9.34 -11.37
C ARG A 149 20.11 8.29 -12.29
N LYS A 150 21.38 7.91 -12.00
CA LYS A 150 22.18 6.87 -12.68
C LYS A 150 21.31 5.68 -13.10
N ARG A 151 21.29 5.34 -14.40
CA ARG A 151 20.51 4.23 -15.02
C ARG A 151 20.44 2.96 -14.15
N ARG A 152 21.56 2.54 -13.55
CA ARG A 152 21.66 1.34 -12.69
C ARG A 152 20.74 1.37 -11.46
N SER A 153 20.48 2.53 -10.86
CA SER A 153 19.60 2.66 -9.69
C SER A 153 18.12 2.54 -10.06
N CYS A 154 17.71 3.12 -11.20
CA CYS A 154 16.32 3.01 -11.68
C CYS A 154 15.99 1.58 -12.10
N THR A 155 16.90 0.89 -12.79
CA THR A 155 16.69 -0.53 -13.19
C THR A 155 16.63 -1.45 -11.97
N LYS A 156 17.47 -1.23 -10.95
CA LYS A 156 17.45 -2.01 -9.72
C LYS A 156 16.17 -1.76 -8.92
N PHE A 157 15.69 -0.52 -8.88
CA PHE A 157 14.40 -0.18 -8.29
C PHE A 157 13.26 -0.88 -9.05
N LEU A 158 13.23 -0.79 -10.37
CA LEU A 158 12.24 -1.47 -11.21
C LEU A 158 12.22 -2.99 -10.98
N LEU A 159 13.38 -3.64 -11.02
CA LEU A 159 13.50 -5.09 -10.79
C LEU A 159 13.00 -5.51 -9.41
N MET A 160 13.20 -4.67 -8.39
CA MET A 160 12.65 -4.91 -7.06
C MET A 160 11.12 -4.81 -7.01
N PHE A 161 10.53 -3.93 -7.82
CA PHE A 161 9.07 -3.79 -7.93
C PHE A 161 8.44 -4.91 -8.75
N THR A 162 9.07 -5.37 -9.85
CA THR A 162 8.58 -6.49 -10.65
C THR A 162 8.59 -7.81 -9.88
N ASN A 163 9.55 -8.00 -8.98
CA ASN A 163 9.60 -9.16 -8.08
C ASN A 163 8.51 -9.11 -6.99
N LEU A 164 7.86 -7.96 -6.77
CA LEU A 164 6.71 -7.84 -5.86
C LEU A 164 5.38 -8.27 -6.54
N LEU A 165 5.42 -8.49 -7.86
CA LEU A 165 4.27 -8.82 -8.69
C LEU A 165 4.31 -10.27 -9.21
N ARG A 166 5.34 -11.03 -8.83
CA ARG A 166 5.52 -12.47 -9.10
C ARG A 166 5.29 -13.26 -7.83
#